data_AF-A0A1X7VI93-F1
#
_entry.id   AF-A0A1X7VI93-F1
#
_cell.length_a   1.000
_cell.length_b   1.000
_cell.length_c   1.000
_cell.angle_alpha   90.00
_cell.angle_beta   90.00
_cell.angle_gamma   90.00
#
_symmetry.space_group_name_H-M   'P 1'
#
loop_
_entity.id
_entity.type
_entity.pdbx_description
1 polymer ?
#
loop_
_entity_poly.entity_id
_entity_poly.type
_entity_poly.pdbx_seq_one_letter_code
_entity_poly.pdbx_strand_id
1 'polypeptide(L)'
;MVPKMVSCKVLFIVSGFGLADTSHTPALGYMHVVQSRVPATLLPIICYNVAPRTVIHSDEWGAYRRVAQLPNISCHATVNHSVEFVAPNGVHT
;
A
#
# COMPACT_ATOMS: atom_id res chain seq x y z
N MET A 1 3.83 -20.29 -7.08
CA MET A 1 4.16 -19.27 -6.06
C MET A 1 3.82 -17.91 -6.65
N VAL A 2 3.05 -17.06 -5.97
CA VAL A 2 2.72 -15.72 -6.49
C VAL A 2 3.94 -14.81 -6.25
N PRO A 3 4.42 -14.06 -7.27
CA PRO A 3 5.55 -13.14 -7.09
C PRO A 3 5.27 -12.09 -6.02
N LYS A 4 6.28 -11.73 -5.24
CA LYS A 4 6.20 -10.60 -4.30
C LYS A 4 6.30 -9.28 -5.07
N MET A 5 5.51 -8.29 -4.66
CA MET A 5 5.46 -6.98 -5.30
C MET A 5 6.60 -6.07 -4.81
N VAL A 6 7.15 -5.20 -5.67
CA VAL A 6 8.38 -4.43 -5.38
C VAL A 6 8.20 -2.90 -5.32
N SER A 7 7.15 -2.35 -5.94
CA SER A 7 6.79 -0.92 -5.85
C SER A 7 5.29 -0.76 -5.82
N CYS A 8 4.70 -0.55 -4.64
CA CYS A 8 3.26 -0.65 -4.49
C CYS A 8 2.57 0.70 -4.26
N LYS A 9 1.45 0.90 -4.94
CA LYS A 9 0.38 1.79 -4.45
C LYS A 9 -0.64 0.97 -3.68
N VAL A 10 -1.11 1.48 -2.56
CA VAL A 10 -2.19 0.84 -1.81
C VAL A 10 -3.52 1.42 -2.28
N LEU A 11 -4.42 0.55 -2.74
CA LEU A 11 -5.74 0.92 -3.23
C LEU A 11 -6.82 0.38 -2.29
N PHE A 12 -7.90 1.15 -2.13
CA PHE A 12 -9.07 0.70 -1.39
C PHE A 12 -10.35 0.74 -2.21
N ILE A 13 -11.18 -0.29 -2.05
CA ILE A 13 -12.55 -0.34 -2.59
C ILE A 13 -13.43 -0.97 -1.50
N VAL A 14 -14.37 -0.22 -0.91
CA VAL A 14 -15.49 -0.59 0.01
C VAL A 14 -15.34 -1.81 0.94
N SER A 15 -15.11 -3.03 0.45
CA SER A 15 -14.94 -4.25 1.27
C SER A 15 -13.60 -4.97 1.05
N GLY A 16 -12.69 -4.35 0.31
CA GLY A 16 -11.45 -4.96 -0.12
C GLY A 16 -10.24 -4.03 0.01
N PHE A 17 -9.14 -4.67 0.32
CA PHE A 17 -7.80 -4.14 0.39
C PHE A 17 -7.03 -4.50 -0.89
N GLY A 18 -6.40 -3.52 -1.54
CA GLY A 18 -5.69 -3.71 -2.79
C GLY A 18 -4.24 -3.22 -2.73
N LEU A 19 -3.37 -3.89 -3.48
CA LEU A 19 -2.01 -3.43 -3.79
C LEU A 19 -1.84 -3.42 -5.30
N ALA A 20 -1.22 -2.38 -5.84
CA ALA A 20 -0.87 -2.27 -7.24
C ALA A 20 0.64 -2.11 -7.39
N ASP A 21 1.32 -3.10 -7.95
CA ASP A 21 2.74 -3.03 -8.26
C ASP A 21 2.97 -2.26 -9.56
N THR A 22 3.50 -1.05 -9.42
CA THR A 22 3.75 -0.11 -10.51
C THR A 22 5.10 -0.34 -11.19
N SER A 23 5.89 -1.34 -10.78
CA SER A 23 7.10 -1.72 -11.53
C SER A 23 6.80 -2.51 -12.81
N HIS A 24 5.52 -2.86 -13.04
CA HIS A 24 5.05 -3.59 -14.21
C HIS A 24 4.20 -2.69 -15.11
N THR A 25 4.15 -2.99 -16.41
CA THR A 25 3.25 -2.33 -17.37
C THR A 25 2.58 -3.40 -18.24
N PRO A 26 1.25 -3.62 -18.08
CA PRO A 26 0.36 -2.99 -17.11
C PRO A 26 0.73 -3.31 -15.65
N ALA A 27 0.30 -2.48 -14.71
CA ALA A 27 0.54 -2.70 -13.28
C ALA A 27 -0.06 -4.03 -12.81
N LEU A 28 0.62 -4.70 -11.88
CA LEU A 28 0.13 -5.95 -11.31
C LEU A 28 -0.74 -5.67 -10.08
N GLY A 29 -1.99 -6.12 -10.10
CA GLY A 29 -2.93 -5.94 -8.99
C GLY A 29 -3.02 -7.15 -8.06
N TYR A 30 -3.13 -6.90 -6.76
CA TYR A 30 -3.53 -7.84 -5.73
C TYR A 30 -4.78 -7.30 -5.02
N MET A 31 -5.76 -8.16 -4.78
CA MET A 31 -7.00 -7.80 -4.09
C MET A 31 -7.34 -8.83 -3.02
N HIS A 32 -7.68 -8.37 -1.82
CA HIS A 32 -8.07 -9.20 -0.70
C HIS A 32 -9.33 -8.63 -0.03
N VAL A 33 -10.39 -9.42 0.07
CA VAL A 33 -11.61 -9.02 0.79
C VAL A 33 -11.38 -9.13 2.29
N VAL A 34 -11.50 -8.02 3.01
CA VAL A 34 -11.23 -7.96 4.46
C VAL A 34 -12.48 -7.57 5.24
N GLN A 35 -12.73 -8.25 6.36
CA GLN A 35 -13.87 -7.93 7.23
C GLN A 35 -13.62 -6.68 8.09
N SER A 36 -12.36 -6.39 8.40
CA SER A 36 -11.95 -5.22 9.18
C SER A 36 -10.73 -4.58 8.54
N ARG A 37 -10.63 -3.26 8.69
CA ARG A 37 -9.59 -2.44 8.07
C ARG A 37 -8.63 -1.84 9.10
N VAL A 38 -8.58 -2.45 10.27
CA VAL A 38 -7.64 -2.06 11.34
C VAL A 38 -6.21 -2.45 10.98
N PRO A 39 -5.19 -1.77 11.53
CA PRO A 39 -3.79 -2.11 11.29
C PRO A 39 -3.47 -3.60 11.50
N ALA A 40 -4.08 -4.22 12.52
CA ALA A 40 -3.87 -5.64 12.84
C ALA A 40 -4.31 -6.60 11.70
N THR A 41 -5.23 -6.17 10.84
CA THR A 41 -5.64 -6.93 9.66
C THR A 41 -4.77 -6.59 8.44
N LEU A 42 -4.50 -5.31 8.21
CA LEU A 42 -3.87 -4.86 6.95
C LEU A 42 -2.35 -5.02 6.92
N LEU A 43 -1.66 -4.74 8.03
CA LEU A 43 -0.19 -4.76 8.07
C LEU A 43 0.40 -6.15 7.77
N PRO A 44 -0.15 -7.27 8.29
CA PRO A 44 0.32 -8.60 7.90
C PRO A 44 0.11 -8.90 6.41
N ILE A 45 -1.01 -8.46 5.82
CA ILE A 45 -1.30 -8.66 4.39
C ILE A 45 -0.27 -7.90 3.54
N ILE A 46 0.04 -6.64 3.89
CA ILE A 46 1.08 -5.86 3.22
C ILE A 46 2.41 -6.58 3.31
N CYS A 47 2.86 -6.90 4.53
CA CYS A 47 4.15 -7.53 4.78
C CYS A 47 4.28 -8.86 4.02
N TYR A 48 3.20 -9.64 3.97
CA TYR A 48 3.18 -10.89 3.23
C TYR A 48 3.31 -10.66 1.72
N ASN A 49 2.66 -9.66 1.11
CA ASN A 49 2.61 -9.57 -0.36
C ASN A 49 3.78 -8.81 -0.99
N VAL A 50 4.52 -8.01 -0.22
CA VAL A 50 5.62 -7.19 -0.74
C VAL A 50 6.99 -7.83 -0.53
N ALA A 51 7.91 -7.54 -1.44
CA ALA A 51 9.30 -7.96 -1.38
C ALA A 51 10.08 -7.11 -0.36
N PRO A 52 11.25 -7.58 0.11
CA PRO A 52 12.15 -6.73 0.88
C PRO A 52 12.52 -5.45 0.13
N ARG A 53 12.69 -4.35 0.87
CA ARG A 53 13.02 -3.01 0.37
C ARG A 53 11.97 -2.36 -0.53
N THR A 54 10.70 -2.76 -0.43
CA THR A 54 9.59 -2.18 -1.21
C THR A 54 9.30 -0.73 -0.80
N VAL A 55 9.00 0.12 -1.79
CA VAL A 55 8.43 1.46 -1.56
C VAL A 55 6.91 1.35 -1.61
N ILE A 56 6.23 1.95 -0.63
CA ILE A 56 4.78 2.02 -0.59
C ILE A 56 4.31 3.47 -0.65
N HIS A 57 3.33 3.75 -1.52
CA HIS A 57 2.53 4.96 -1.51
C HIS A 57 1.10 4.63 -1.07
N SER A 58 0.55 5.36 -0.09
CA SER A 58 -0.82 5.16 0.40
C SER A 58 -1.53 6.48 0.71
N ASP A 59 -2.84 6.44 0.89
CA ASP A 59 -3.55 7.55 1.53
C ASP A 59 -3.10 7.70 2.99
N GLU A 60 -3.37 8.85 3.62
CA GLU A 60 -3.02 9.11 5.02
C GLU A 60 -3.98 8.46 6.05
N TRP A 61 -4.49 7.27 5.76
CA TRP A 61 -5.41 6.61 6.69
C TRP A 61 -4.70 6.05 7.92
N GLY A 62 -5.35 6.13 9.09
CA GLY A 62 -4.78 5.72 10.38
C GLY A 62 -4.27 4.27 10.42
N ALA A 63 -4.84 3.39 9.59
CA ALA A 63 -4.41 2.00 9.47
C ALA A 63 -2.95 1.85 8.97
N TYR A 64 -2.44 2.85 8.24
CA TYR A 64 -1.15 2.80 7.55
C TYR A 64 0.00 3.46 8.29
N ARG A 65 -0.26 4.07 9.46
CA ARG A 65 0.75 4.80 10.24
C ARG A 65 2.00 3.97 10.62
N ARG A 66 1.91 2.64 10.57
CA ARG A 66 3.01 1.73 10.90
C ARG A 66 3.58 0.98 9.68
N VAL A 67 3.18 1.33 8.46
CA VAL A 67 3.70 0.66 7.25
C VAL A 67 5.22 0.86 7.12
N ALA A 68 5.72 2.07 7.40
CA ALA A 68 7.16 2.35 7.42
C ALA A 68 7.96 1.49 8.43
N GLN A 69 7.30 0.89 9.43
CA GLN A 69 7.93 0.06 10.47
C GLN A 69 7.98 -1.42 10.07
N LEU A 70 7.35 -1.81 8.96
CA LEU A 70 7.38 -3.19 8.48
C LEU A 70 8.77 -3.54 7.94
N PRO A 71 9.27 -4.77 8.19
CA PRO A 71 10.64 -5.16 7.87
C PRO A 71 10.94 -5.15 6.36
N ASN A 72 9.90 -5.27 5.52
CA ASN A 72 10.05 -5.34 4.08
C ASN A 72 10.01 -3.95 3.40
N ILE A 73 9.78 -2.87 4.15
CA ILE A 73 9.53 -1.54 3.60
C ILE A 73 10.78 -0.67 3.70
N SER A 74 11.22 -0.12 2.57
CA SER A 74 12.35 0.82 2.52
C SER A 74 11.91 2.28 2.67
N CYS A 75 10.71 2.60 2.17
CA CYS A 75 10.14 3.93 2.21
C CYS A 75 8.61 3.84 2.20
N HIS A 76 7.95 4.70 2.95
CA HIS A 76 6.50 4.88 2.92
C HIS A 76 6.20 6.37 2.77
N ALA A 77 5.49 6.72 1.70
CA ALA A 77 5.00 8.07 1.49
C ALA A 77 3.48 8.07 1.41
N THR A 78 2.88 9.19 1.80
CA THR A 78 1.43 9.33 1.88
C THR A 78 0.93 10.56 1.15
N VAL A 79 -0.34 10.51 0.73
CA VAL A 79 -1.10 11.67 0.25
C VAL A 79 -2.31 11.89 1.15
N ASN A 80 -2.57 13.15 1.51
CA ASN A 80 -3.73 13.54 2.29
C ASN A 80 -4.82 14.07 1.37
N HIS A 81 -5.75 13.19 0.97
CA HIS A 81 -6.86 13.55 0.08
C HIS A 81 -7.89 14.52 0.67
N SER A 82 -7.79 14.89 1.96
CA SER A 82 -8.57 16.01 2.51
C SER A 82 -7.95 17.37 2.23
N VAL A 83 -6.69 17.41 1.80
CA VAL A 83 -5.92 18.63 1.52
C VAL A 83 -5.61 18.75 0.03
N GLU A 84 -5.19 17.66 -0.60
CA GLU A 84 -4.63 17.68 -1.94
C GLU A 84 -4.86 16.36 -2.68
N PHE A 85 -4.94 16.43 -4.01
CA PHE A 85 -5.06 15.25 -4.87
C PHE A 85 -3.69 14.60 -5.16
N VAL A 86 -2.63 15.41 -5.18
CA VAL A 86 -1.23 14.99 -5.37
C VAL A 86 -0.41 15.69 -4.30
N ALA A 87 0.41 14.93 -3.57
CA ALA A 87 1.27 15.49 -2.53
C ALA A 87 2.39 16.36 -3.11
N PRO A 88 2.99 17.29 -2.33
CA PRO A 88 4.04 18.19 -2.84
C PRO A 88 5.30 17.46 -3.32
N ASN A 89 5.51 16.23 -2.85
CA ASN A 89 6.57 15.32 -3.30
C ASN A 89 6.17 14.50 -4.55
N GLY A 90 5.03 14.77 -5.18
CA GLY A 90 4.52 14.11 -6.37
C GLY A 90 3.79 12.78 -6.11
N VAL A 91 3.65 12.35 -4.86
CA VAL A 91 2.94 11.10 -4.53
C VAL A 91 1.44 11.25 -4.79
N HIS A 92 0.86 10.24 -5.42
CA HIS A 92 -0.57 10.14 -5.66
C HIS A 92 -1.00 8.67 -5.64
N THR A 93 -2.23 8.42 -5.23
CA THR A 93 -2.82 7.08 -5.08
C THR A 93 -4.11 6.94 -5.86
#